data_AF-A0A0N5AAP8-F1
#
_entry.id   AF-A0A0N5AAP8-F1
#
_cell.length_a   1.000
_cell.length_b   1.000
_cell.length_c   1.000
_cell.angle_alpha   90.00
_cell.angle_beta   90.00
_cell.angle_gamma   90.00
#
_symmetry.space_group_name_H-M   'P 1'
#
loop_
_entity.id
_entity.type
_entity.pdbx_description
1 polymer ?
#
loop_
_entity_poly.entity_id
_entity_poly.type
_entity_poly.pdbx_seq_one_letter_code
_entity_poly.pdbx_strand_id
1 'polypeptide(L)'
;MVKNKTPCCLDRLSTISCQRLQLFNPSLFLYNCIHNADFAFVQCCKTCFTQRNSHIMDLDYKKISENLLTNKASAICYDRRDKEWCESMRLEYARLGCSSMPFAFRVCRKSCGYCSTINKAADVVYNFSIAIDYRRCSNKEQAFATEISQPFILPTLVHHS
;
A
#
# COMPACT_ATOMS: atom_id res chain seq x y z
N MET A 1 -6.59 -15.41 8.31
CA MET A 1 -6.10 -14.01 8.31
C MET A 1 -5.01 -13.91 9.35
N VAL A 2 -3.86 -13.29 9.03
CA VAL A 2 -2.85 -13.06 10.07
C VAL A 2 -3.07 -11.66 10.61
N LYS A 3 -3.88 -11.57 11.67
CA LYS A 3 -3.99 -10.37 12.50
C LYS A 3 -2.59 -9.99 12.99
N ASN A 4 -2.32 -8.69 13.10
CA ASN A 4 -1.05 -8.16 13.62
C ASN A 4 0.17 -8.36 12.69
N LYS A 5 -0.03 -8.52 11.38
CA LYS A 5 1.06 -8.39 10.39
C LYS A 5 1.32 -6.94 10.04
N THR A 6 2.55 -6.66 9.59
CA THR A 6 2.95 -5.36 9.05
C THR A 6 3.10 -5.45 7.52
N PRO A 7 2.52 -4.52 6.74
CA PRO A 7 2.76 -4.43 5.31
C PRO A 7 4.22 -4.13 5.00
N CYS A 8 4.74 -4.65 3.90
CA CYS A 8 6.12 -4.39 3.49
C CYS A 8 6.29 -2.97 2.97
N CYS A 9 7.33 -2.29 3.45
CA CYS A 9 7.70 -0.95 3.04
C CYS A 9 8.95 -1.01 2.17
N LEU A 10 8.74 -1.24 0.87
CA LEU A 10 9.79 -1.33 -0.15
C LEU A 10 9.50 -0.35 -1.29
N ASP A 11 10.53 0.08 -2.00
CA ASP A 11 10.37 0.89 -3.22
C ASP A 11 10.12 -0.02 -4.43
N ARG A 12 8.85 -0.13 -4.86
CA ARG A 12 8.45 -0.98 -5.99
C ARG A 12 8.73 -0.32 -7.35
N LEU A 13 8.82 1.00 -7.43
CA LEU A 13 9.32 1.69 -8.64
C LEU A 13 10.85 1.63 -8.79
N SER A 14 11.54 0.94 -7.87
CA SER A 14 12.97 1.01 -7.56
C SER A 14 13.35 2.22 -6.70
N THR A 15 14.32 1.99 -5.81
CA THR A 15 14.89 3.05 -4.97
C THR A 15 15.49 4.18 -5.80
N ILE A 16 16.12 3.88 -6.95
CA ILE A 16 16.69 4.90 -7.83
C ILE A 16 15.61 5.82 -8.39
N SER A 17 14.48 5.27 -8.87
CA SER A 17 13.37 6.07 -9.41
C SER A 17 12.75 6.95 -8.34
N CYS A 18 12.51 6.41 -7.14
CA CYS A 18 11.95 7.17 -6.02
C CYS A 18 12.89 8.29 -5.57
N GLN A 19 14.20 8.03 -5.47
CA GLN A 19 15.22 9.03 -5.14
C GLN A 19 15.34 10.11 -6.22
N ARG A 20 15.28 9.74 -7.50
CA ARG A 20 15.24 10.71 -8.61
C ARG A 20 14.01 11.60 -8.50
N LEU A 21 12.84 11.03 -8.26
CA LEU A 21 11.62 11.83 -8.09
C LEU A 21 11.71 12.77 -6.88
N GLN A 22 12.26 12.30 -5.76
CA GLN A 22 12.54 13.11 -4.59
C GLN A 22 13.50 14.27 -4.89
N LEU A 23 14.55 14.03 -5.69
CA LEU A 23 15.54 15.03 -6.05
C LEU A 23 15.00 16.08 -7.04
N PHE A 24 14.33 15.63 -8.10
CA PHE A 24 13.91 16.50 -9.20
C PHE A 24 12.54 17.17 -8.94
N ASN A 25 11.66 16.56 -8.16
CA ASN A 25 10.34 17.08 -7.84
C ASN A 25 10.00 16.90 -6.35
N PRO A 26 10.76 17.52 -5.42
CA PRO A 26 10.63 17.29 -3.99
C PRO A 26 9.22 17.59 -3.45
N SER A 27 8.58 18.67 -3.91
CA SER A 27 7.22 19.04 -3.47
C SER A 27 6.17 18.02 -3.90
N LEU A 28 6.26 17.53 -5.14
CA LEU A 28 5.34 16.50 -5.65
C LEU A 28 5.59 15.16 -4.95
N PHE A 29 6.85 14.81 -4.71
CA PHE A 29 7.22 13.61 -3.97
C PHE A 29 6.65 13.64 -2.55
N LEU A 30 6.85 14.75 -1.82
CA LEU A 30 6.30 14.97 -0.49
C LEU A 30 4.77 14.85 -0.49
N TYR A 31 4.12 15.58 -1.39
CA TYR A 31 2.67 15.58 -1.48
C TYR A 31 2.14 14.16 -1.63
N ASN A 32 2.75 13.35 -2.50
CA ASN A 32 2.35 11.97 -2.67
C ASN A 32 2.65 11.10 -1.44
N CYS A 33 3.77 11.30 -0.74
CA CYS A 33 4.04 10.58 0.51
C CYS A 33 3.00 10.91 1.61
N ILE A 34 2.44 12.12 1.64
CA ILE A 34 1.47 12.54 2.67
C ILE A 34 0.02 12.20 2.30
N HIS A 35 -0.34 12.28 1.01
CA HIS A 35 -1.74 12.25 0.57
C HIS A 35 -2.11 11.03 -0.26
N ASN A 36 -1.14 10.26 -0.76
CA ASN A 36 -1.41 9.13 -1.64
C ASN A 36 -0.92 7.83 -1.02
N ALA A 37 -1.86 7.05 -0.48
CA ALA A 37 -1.54 5.79 0.20
C ALA A 37 -0.85 4.76 -0.71
N ASP A 38 -1.18 4.71 -2.01
CA ASP A 38 -0.50 3.80 -2.94
C ASP A 38 0.94 4.24 -3.18
N PHE A 39 1.17 5.55 -3.30
CA PHE A 39 2.51 6.07 -3.45
C PHE A 39 3.34 5.81 -2.20
N ALA A 40 2.80 6.24 -1.05
CA ALA A 40 3.46 6.22 0.24
C ALA A 40 3.74 4.82 0.77
N PHE A 41 2.83 3.85 0.58
CA PHE A 41 2.98 2.52 1.20
C PHE A 41 3.29 1.39 0.21
N VAL A 42 3.19 1.65 -1.09
CA VAL A 42 3.42 0.64 -2.13
C VAL A 42 4.51 1.03 -3.11
N GLN A 43 4.50 2.25 -3.67
CA GLN A 43 5.41 2.61 -4.77
C GLN A 43 6.80 3.02 -4.28
N CYS A 44 6.87 3.95 -3.32
CA CYS A 44 8.11 4.58 -2.86
C CYS A 44 8.25 4.58 -1.33
N CYS A 45 7.73 3.54 -0.68
CA CYS A 45 7.58 3.52 0.78
C CYS A 45 8.89 3.72 1.53
N LYS A 46 9.93 2.96 1.15
CA LYS A 46 11.21 3.08 1.84
C LYS A 46 11.78 4.47 1.67
N THR A 47 11.70 5.05 0.47
CA THR A 47 12.18 6.42 0.21
C THR A 47 11.36 7.49 0.94
N CYS A 48 10.02 7.34 1.06
CA CYS A 48 9.18 8.29 1.81
C CYS A 48 9.57 8.39 3.30
N PHE A 49 10.02 7.29 3.91
CA PHE A 49 10.14 7.18 5.36
C PHE A 49 11.56 6.88 5.87
N THR A 50 12.56 6.74 4.97
CA THR A 50 13.96 6.56 5.39
C THR A 50 14.59 7.91 5.71
N GLN A 51 14.91 8.11 6.98
CA GLN A 51 15.50 9.34 7.53
C GLN A 51 16.96 9.61 7.11
N ARG A 52 17.63 8.70 6.38
CA ARG A 52 19.10 8.67 6.36
C ARG A 52 19.81 9.63 5.39
N ASN A 53 19.16 10.20 4.37
CA ASN A 53 19.94 10.86 3.31
C ASN A 53 19.50 12.29 2.94
N SER A 54 18.50 12.87 3.58
CA SER A 54 18.18 14.28 3.33
C SER A 54 17.49 14.91 4.54
N HIS A 55 18.06 16.01 5.04
CA HIS A 55 17.43 16.92 6.01
C HIS A 55 16.11 17.55 5.50
N ILE A 56 15.58 17.06 4.39
CA ILE A 56 14.49 17.67 3.63
C ILE A 56 13.14 17.15 4.13
N MET A 57 13.05 15.91 4.64
CA MET A 57 11.76 15.33 5.04
C MET A 57 11.91 14.38 6.24
N ASP A 58 11.38 14.74 7.41
CA ASP A 58 11.17 13.81 8.53
C ASP A 58 9.69 13.41 8.57
N LEU A 59 9.34 12.44 7.71
CA LEU A 59 7.98 11.90 7.68
C LEU A 59 7.85 10.76 8.68
N ASP A 60 6.93 10.94 9.62
CA ASP A 60 6.55 9.91 10.58
C ASP A 60 5.63 8.87 9.91
N TYR A 61 6.17 7.67 9.67
CA TYR A 61 5.45 6.52 9.11
C TYR A 61 4.14 6.24 9.83
N LYS A 62 4.15 6.27 11.17
CA LYS A 62 2.98 5.98 11.99
C LYS A 62 1.94 7.07 11.78
N LYS A 63 2.31 8.34 11.88
CA LYS A 63 1.39 9.48 11.67
C LYS A 63 0.74 9.46 10.29
N ILE A 64 1.52 9.20 9.23
CA ILE A 64 0.98 9.12 7.87
C ILE A 64 0.06 7.91 7.70
N SER A 65 0.41 6.75 8.29
CA SER A 65 -0.46 5.57 8.25
C SER A 65 -1.76 5.78 9.03
N GLU A 66 -1.71 6.53 10.13
CA GLU A 66 -2.90 6.93 10.88
C GLU A 66 -3.80 7.81 10.03
N ASN A 67 -3.25 8.87 9.44
CA ASN A 67 -4.02 9.78 8.62
C ASN A 67 -4.68 9.10 7.40
N LEU A 68 -3.92 8.29 6.68
CA LEU A 68 -4.36 7.71 5.40
C LEU A 68 -5.11 6.39 5.52
N LEU A 69 -4.86 5.61 6.57
CA LEU A 69 -5.25 4.19 6.60
C LEU A 69 -5.95 3.77 7.88
N THR A 70 -5.54 4.19 9.07
CA THR A 70 -6.06 3.58 10.32
C THR A 70 -6.98 4.47 11.15
N ASN A 71 -6.92 5.80 10.99
CA ASN A 71 -7.86 6.71 11.65
C ASN A 71 -9.23 6.62 10.97
N LYS A 72 -10.25 6.19 11.72
CA LYS A 72 -11.61 5.99 11.20
C LYS A 72 -12.28 7.25 10.64
N ALA A 73 -11.85 8.44 11.06
CA ALA A 73 -12.41 9.71 10.63
C ALA A 73 -11.78 10.22 9.31
N SER A 74 -10.51 9.93 9.06
CA SER A 74 -9.77 10.46 7.89
C SER A 74 -9.41 9.40 6.86
N ALA A 75 -9.38 8.11 7.23
CA ALA A 75 -8.96 7.04 6.34
C ALA A 75 -9.96 6.84 5.19
N ILE A 76 -9.45 6.95 3.96
CA ILE A 76 -10.20 6.62 2.76
C ILE A 76 -10.01 5.11 2.48
N CYS A 77 -10.95 4.31 2.99
CA CYS A 77 -10.86 2.86 2.98
C CYS A 77 -11.94 2.21 2.11
N TYR A 78 -11.57 1.81 0.89
CA TYR A 78 -12.46 1.12 -0.06
C TYR A 78 -11.70 0.09 -0.90
N ASP A 79 -12.46 -0.80 -1.53
CA ASP A 79 -11.96 -1.72 -2.55
C ASP A 79 -12.22 -1.12 -3.92
N ARG A 80 -11.24 -1.19 -4.84
CA ARG A 80 -11.42 -0.77 -6.24
C ARG A 80 -12.24 -1.76 -7.05
N ARG A 81 -12.41 -2.97 -6.54
CA ARG A 81 -13.22 -4.04 -7.13
C ARG A 81 -14.38 -4.34 -6.20
N ASP A 82 -15.38 -5.00 -6.76
CA ASP A 82 -16.54 -5.44 -6.02
C ASP A 82 -16.16 -6.44 -4.91
N LYS A 83 -17.08 -6.57 -3.95
CA LYS A 83 -16.86 -7.37 -2.76
C LYS A 83 -16.71 -8.84 -3.11
N GLU A 84 -17.52 -9.35 -4.04
CA GLU A 84 -17.45 -10.75 -4.49
C GLU A 84 -16.07 -11.08 -5.05
N TRP A 85 -15.51 -10.19 -5.89
CA TRP A 85 -14.19 -10.35 -6.45
C TRP A 85 -13.09 -10.32 -5.39
N CYS A 86 -13.14 -9.37 -4.45
CA CYS A 86 -12.16 -9.29 -3.37
C CYS A 86 -12.24 -10.47 -2.40
N GLU A 87 -13.44 -10.97 -2.11
CA GLU A 87 -13.63 -12.18 -1.31
C GLU A 87 -13.15 -13.43 -2.06
N SER A 88 -13.40 -13.52 -3.37
CA SER A 88 -12.85 -14.58 -4.21
C SER A 88 -11.32 -14.55 -4.21
N MET A 89 -10.70 -13.39 -4.43
CA MET A 89 -9.24 -13.25 -4.35
C MET A 89 -8.71 -13.67 -2.97
N ARG A 90 -9.43 -13.33 -1.90
CA ARG A 90 -9.06 -13.70 -0.52
C ARG A 90 -9.10 -15.22 -0.30
N LEU A 91 -10.00 -15.94 -0.95
CA LEU A 91 -10.21 -17.39 -0.80
C LEU A 91 -9.37 -18.21 -1.79
N GLU A 92 -9.39 -17.84 -3.06
CA GLU A 92 -8.80 -18.59 -4.19
C GLU A 92 -7.28 -18.45 -4.22
N TYR A 93 -6.76 -17.27 -3.86
CA TYR A 93 -5.34 -16.98 -3.78
C TYR A 93 -4.83 -17.08 -2.35
N ALA A 94 -5.31 -18.01 -1.53
CA ALA A 94 -4.90 -18.14 -0.11
C ALA A 94 -3.37 -18.22 0.11
N ARG A 95 -2.58 -18.58 -0.91
CA ARG A 95 -1.10 -18.52 -0.91
C ARG A 95 -0.51 -17.16 -1.32
N LEU A 96 -1.24 -16.34 -2.07
CA LEU A 96 -0.89 -15.03 -2.67
C LEU A 96 -1.83 -13.89 -2.21
N GLY A 97 -2.62 -14.09 -1.16
CA GLY A 97 -3.75 -13.23 -0.83
C GLY A 97 -3.34 -11.91 -0.17
N CYS A 98 -4.19 -11.42 0.73
CA CYS A 98 -3.99 -10.22 1.56
C CYS A 98 -2.72 -10.22 2.46
N SER A 99 -1.78 -11.15 2.25
CA SER A 99 -0.46 -11.20 2.87
C SER A 99 0.49 -10.20 2.20
N SER A 100 0.40 -8.93 2.59
CA SER A 100 1.35 -7.85 2.26
C SER A 100 1.67 -7.69 0.77
N MET A 101 0.74 -8.06 -0.12
CA MET A 101 0.89 -7.88 -1.56
C MET A 101 0.48 -6.47 -2.00
N PRO A 102 1.32 -5.74 -2.75
CA PRO A 102 0.99 -4.38 -3.18
C PRO A 102 -0.25 -4.33 -4.08
N PHE A 103 -0.45 -5.34 -4.92
CA PHE A 103 -1.70 -5.54 -5.65
C PHE A 103 -2.94 -5.58 -4.75
N ALA A 104 -2.94 -6.45 -3.72
CA ALA A 104 -4.05 -6.57 -2.80
C ALA A 104 -4.30 -5.25 -2.03
N PHE A 105 -3.24 -4.51 -1.69
CA PHE A 105 -3.35 -3.19 -1.08
C PHE A 105 -4.02 -2.16 -2.01
N ARG A 106 -3.72 -2.22 -3.31
CA ARG A 106 -4.31 -1.31 -4.31
C ARG A 106 -5.77 -1.65 -4.62
N VAL A 107 -6.08 -2.94 -4.72
CA VAL A 107 -7.35 -3.40 -5.29
C VAL A 107 -8.38 -3.75 -4.23
N CYS A 108 -7.97 -4.42 -3.14
CA CYS A 108 -8.87 -4.94 -2.11
C CYS A 108 -8.49 -4.42 -0.72
N ARG A 109 -8.17 -3.12 -0.62
CA ARG A 109 -7.62 -2.51 0.59
C ARG A 109 -8.49 -2.75 1.83
N LYS A 110 -9.80 -2.56 1.69
CA LYS A 110 -10.79 -2.71 2.75
C LYS A 110 -11.04 -4.17 3.05
N SER A 111 -11.31 -4.99 2.02
CA SER A 111 -11.56 -6.44 2.18
C SER A 111 -10.37 -7.17 2.79
N CYS A 112 -9.14 -6.73 2.48
CA CYS A 112 -7.91 -7.27 3.07
C CYS A 112 -7.58 -6.72 4.46
N GLY A 113 -8.34 -5.75 4.98
CA GLY A 113 -8.11 -5.18 6.31
C GLY A 113 -6.85 -4.32 6.41
N TYR A 114 -6.37 -3.75 5.30
CA TYR A 114 -5.22 -2.82 5.32
C TYR A 114 -5.59 -1.45 5.89
N CYS A 115 -6.87 -1.09 5.90
CA CYS A 115 -7.34 0.18 6.42
C CYS A 115 -8.54 0.00 7.34
N SER A 116 -8.76 1.01 8.19
CA SER A 116 -9.93 1.09 9.06
C SER A 116 -11.11 1.69 8.31
N THR A 117 -12.29 1.20 8.65
CA THR A 117 -13.59 1.80 8.32
C THR A 117 -14.24 2.30 9.61
N ILE A 118 -15.36 3.02 9.51
CA ILE A 118 -16.16 3.47 10.66
C ILE A 118 -16.43 2.29 11.62
N ASN A 119 -16.77 1.12 11.07
CA ASN A 119 -17.23 -0.04 11.84
C ASN A 119 -16.12 -1.06 12.17
N LYS A 120 -14.94 -0.98 11.53
CA LYS A 120 -13.89 -2.00 11.68
C LYS A 120 -12.50 -1.37 11.66
N ALA A 121 -11.66 -1.68 12.64
CA ALA A 121 -10.25 -1.30 12.61
C ALA A 121 -9.46 -2.10 11.57
N ALA A 122 -8.35 -1.55 11.08
CA ALA A 122 -7.40 -2.29 10.27
C ALA A 122 -6.91 -3.56 11.00
N ASP A 123 -6.73 -4.65 10.25
CA ASP A 123 -6.24 -5.93 10.77
C ASP A 123 -4.69 -5.98 10.84
N VAL A 124 -4.03 -5.02 10.19
CA VAL A 124 -2.57 -4.86 10.13
C VAL A 124 -2.05 -3.81 11.10
N VAL A 125 -0.78 -3.93 11.48
CA VAL A 125 -0.05 -2.95 12.30
C VAL A 125 1.01 -2.25 11.45
N TYR A 126 0.91 -0.93 11.35
CA TYR A 126 1.87 -0.09 10.66
C TYR A 126 3.08 0.20 11.56
N ASN A 127 4.12 -0.64 11.43
CA ASN A 127 5.38 -0.51 12.16
C ASN A 127 6.55 -0.40 11.17
N PHE A 128 7.17 0.77 11.07
CA PHE A 128 8.21 1.01 10.07
C PHE A 128 9.43 0.08 10.22
N SER A 129 9.93 -0.11 11.44
CA SER A 129 11.13 -0.93 11.71
C SER A 129 10.93 -2.39 11.28
N ILE A 130 9.71 -2.91 11.38
CA ILE A 130 9.36 -4.25 10.90
C ILE A 130 9.11 -4.22 9.39
N ALA A 131 8.43 -3.19 8.88
CA ALA A 131 8.03 -3.07 7.48
C ALA A 131 9.21 -3.03 6.50
N ILE A 132 10.36 -2.48 6.92
CA ILE A 132 11.57 -2.41 6.11
C ILE A 132 12.44 -3.67 6.17
N ASP A 133 12.17 -4.61 7.10
CA ASP A 133 12.90 -5.87 7.15
C ASP A 133 12.44 -6.78 6.01
N TYR A 134 13.22 -6.74 4.93
CA TYR A 134 12.97 -7.49 3.71
C TYR A 134 12.87 -9.01 3.94
N ARG A 135 13.43 -9.57 5.02
CA ARG A 135 13.35 -11.01 5.32
C ARG A 135 11.98 -11.39 5.88
N ARG A 136 11.27 -10.43 6.45
CA ARG A 136 9.91 -10.58 6.99
C ARG A 136 8.84 -10.33 5.93
N CYS A 137 9.25 -9.91 4.73
CA CYS A 137 8.37 -9.73 3.59
C CYS A 137 8.08 -11.05 2.89
N SER A 138 6.86 -11.56 3.10
CA SER A 138 6.32 -12.73 2.40
C SER A 138 6.31 -12.53 0.87
N ASN A 139 6.56 -13.62 0.11
CA ASN A 139 6.14 -13.81 -1.29
C ASN A 139 6.53 -12.72 -2.30
N LYS A 140 7.75 -12.16 -2.23
CA LYS A 140 8.18 -11.04 -3.11
C LYS A 140 8.13 -11.34 -4.61
N GLU A 141 8.63 -12.51 -5.00
CA GLU A 141 8.79 -12.92 -6.41
C GLU A 141 7.43 -13.27 -7.02
N GLN A 142 6.67 -14.07 -6.28
CA GLN A 142 5.31 -14.45 -6.61
C GLN A 142 4.36 -13.24 -6.72
N ALA A 143 4.50 -12.25 -5.82
CA ALA A 143 3.64 -11.06 -5.85
C ALA A 143 3.83 -10.19 -7.10
N PHE A 144 5.06 -10.10 -7.60
CA PHE A 144 5.37 -9.35 -8.82
C PHE A 144 4.84 -10.08 -10.07
N ALA A 145 5.01 -11.40 -10.13
CA ALA A 145 4.48 -12.21 -11.22
C ALA A 145 2.95 -12.10 -11.32
N THR A 146 2.24 -12.14 -10.18
CA THR A 146 0.77 -12.00 -10.14
C THR A 146 0.31 -10.60 -10.56
N GLU A 147 1.04 -9.54 -10.20
CA GLU A 147 0.72 -8.17 -10.66
C GLU A 147 0.77 -8.03 -12.17
N ILE A 148 1.71 -8.71 -12.83
CA ILE A 148 1.86 -8.66 -14.28
C ILE A 148 0.84 -9.56 -14.98
N SER A 149 0.45 -10.68 -14.37
CA SER A 149 -0.49 -11.64 -14.96
C SER A 149 -1.96 -11.27 -14.78
N GLN A 150 -2.28 -10.34 -13.88
CA GLN A 150 -3.66 -9.88 -13.68
C GLN A 150 -4.01 -8.84 -14.76
N PRO A 151 -5.03 -9.07 -15.60
CA PRO A 151 -5.45 -8.06 -16.58
C PRO A 151 -5.91 -6.81 -15.84
N PHE A 152 -5.28 -5.67 -16.13
CA PHE A 152 -5.80 -4.35 -15.79
C PHE A 152 -7.14 -4.19 -16.52
N ILE A 153 -8.24 -4.55 -15.87
CA ILE A 153 -9.56 -4.12 -16.34
C ILE A 153 -9.59 -2.62 -16.08
N LEU A 154 -9.32 -1.83 -17.14
CA LEU A 154 -9.62 -0.41 -17.15
C LEU A 154 -11.07 -0.22 -16.70
N PRO A 155 -11.37 0.80 -15.88
CA PRO A 155 -12.77 1.13 -15.63
C PRO A 155 -13.38 1.44 -16.98
N THR A 156 -14.32 0.60 -17.41
CA THR A 156 -15.13 0.84 -18.59
C THR A 156 -15.78 2.20 -18.41
N LEU A 157 -15.45 3.14 -19.30
CA LEU A 157 -16.19 4.38 -19.47
C LEU A 157 -17.66 4.01 -19.63
N VAL A 158 -18.45 4.28 -18.61
CA VAL A 158 -19.91 4.23 -18.70
C VAL A 158 -20.28 5.40 -19.60
N HIS A 159 -20.54 5.12 -20.87
CA HIS A 159 -21.27 6.03 -21.73
C HIS A 159 -22.69 6.15 -21.16
N HIS A 160 -22.97 7.25 -20.47
CA HIS A 160 -24.35 7.68 -20.27
C HIS A 160 -24.93 8.04 -21.64
N SER A 161 -25.96 7.28 -22.02
CA SER A 161 -26.87 7.58 -23.13
C SER A 161 -27.79 8.73 -22.77
#